data_AF-A0A914MKY6-F1
#
_entry.id   AF-A0A914MKY6-F1
#
_cell.length_a   1.000
_cell.length_b   1.000
_cell.length_c   1.000
_cell.angle_alpha   90.00
_cell.angle_beta   90.00
_cell.angle_gamma   90.00
#
_symmetry.space_group_name_H-M   'P 1'
#
loop_
_entity.id
_entity.type
_entity.pdbx_description
1 polymer ?
#
loop_
_entity_poly.entity_id
_entity_poly.type
_entity_poly.pdbx_seq_one_letter_code
_entity_poly.pdbx_strand_id
1 'polypeptide(L)'
;MFLRLYWVTRCLHLHSRLSYDVAAKSIAGMNRVKTDTKFILKRTLYLYPGLALAIFVLVFWLIGGYILRLCEGNFGDENLRSYYNALWLMCVTFLTIGYGDIYPITVCGRLMAILTGVIGVCVASMIVAVISQKISLSHAEERVHNFMARTKHARSLKITAAQVLKECWFLYKIKSMADQDRVIQHQRRLSAAICTLRRLRKEQRVLQEENGVSLDDVAKISQNATEMVRGVGQSQQRLTERVNAMELRLEQIHKGIDVLTELIIKRNETASNETKIENKTEYV
;
A
#
# COMPACT_ATOMS: atom_id res chain seq x y z
N MET A 1 20.26 -17.41 -36.24
CA MET A 1 20.29 -18.15 -34.95
C MET A 1 19.67 -17.37 -33.78
N PHE A 2 19.82 -16.03 -33.72
CA PHE A 2 19.21 -15.19 -32.67
C PHE A 2 17.67 -15.24 -32.56
N LEU A 3 16.95 -15.56 -33.64
CA LEU A 3 15.50 -15.80 -33.58
C LEU A 3 15.10 -16.94 -32.62
N ARG A 4 16.03 -17.82 -32.21
CA ARG A 4 15.75 -18.89 -31.24
C ARG A 4 15.61 -18.40 -29.79
N LEU A 5 15.78 -17.11 -29.52
CA LEU A 5 15.53 -16.55 -28.18
C LEU A 5 14.07 -16.74 -27.72
N TYR A 6 13.13 -17.00 -28.65
CA TYR A 6 11.75 -17.38 -28.29
C TYR A 6 11.67 -18.68 -27.49
N TRP A 7 12.67 -19.57 -27.57
CA TRP A 7 12.70 -20.78 -26.76
C TRP A 7 12.88 -20.46 -25.27
N VAL A 8 13.51 -19.33 -24.93
CA VAL A 8 13.65 -18.88 -23.54
C VAL A 8 12.31 -18.45 -22.98
N THR A 9 11.52 -17.67 -23.74
CA THR A 9 10.16 -17.28 -23.32
C THR A 9 9.21 -18.48 -23.25
N ARG A 10 9.36 -19.45 -24.17
CA ARG A 10 8.61 -20.71 -24.15
C ARG A 10 9.00 -21.60 -22.97
N CYS A 11 10.28 -21.71 -22.64
CA CYS A 11 10.78 -22.46 -21.49
C CYS A 11 10.33 -21.83 -20.17
N LEU A 12 10.38 -20.49 -20.06
CA LEU A 12 9.87 -19.76 -18.91
C LEU A 12 8.37 -19.98 -18.70
N HIS A 13 7.59 -20.06 -19.79
CA HIS A 13 6.16 -20.35 -19.74
C HIS A 13 5.86 -21.78 -19.31
N LEU A 14 6.63 -22.75 -19.81
CA LEU A 14 6.48 -24.18 -19.51
C LEU A 14 6.93 -24.53 -18.08
N HIS A 15 7.96 -23.86 -17.57
CA HIS A 15 8.50 -24.14 -16.24
C HIS A 15 7.73 -23.42 -15.12
N SER A 16 6.91 -22.42 -15.46
CA SER A 16 6.05 -21.75 -14.49
C SER A 16 4.87 -22.65 -14.11
N ARG A 17 4.90 -23.20 -12.89
CA ARG A 17 3.78 -23.96 -12.28
C ARG A 17 2.43 -23.23 -12.36
N LEU A 18 2.45 -21.90 -12.44
CA LEU A 18 1.25 -21.05 -12.56
C LEU A 18 0.46 -21.29 -13.85
N SER A 19 1.12 -21.68 -14.95
CA SER A 19 0.46 -21.99 -16.22
C SER A 19 -0.39 -23.27 -16.15
N TYR A 20 -0.12 -24.14 -15.17
CA TYR A 20 -0.76 -25.45 -15.02
C TYR A 20 -1.73 -25.51 -13.83
N ASP A 21 -1.69 -24.55 -12.92
CA ASP A 21 -2.55 -24.53 -11.75
C ASP A 21 -3.99 -24.08 -12.09
N VAL A 22 -4.95 -24.96 -11.82
CA VAL A 22 -6.39 -24.76 -12.13
C VAL A 22 -6.99 -23.67 -11.25
N ALA A 23 -6.57 -23.59 -9.98
CA ALA A 23 -7.06 -22.56 -9.05
C ALA A 23 -6.61 -21.16 -9.51
N ALA A 24 -5.35 -21.04 -9.94
CA ALA A 24 -4.81 -19.80 -10.47
C ALA A 24 -5.54 -19.34 -11.75
N LYS A 25 -5.89 -20.26 -12.65
CA LYS A 25 -6.68 -19.95 -13.86
C LYS A 25 -8.10 -19.53 -13.54
N SER A 26 -8.75 -20.17 -12.56
CA SER A 26 -10.09 -19.78 -12.10
C SER A 26 -10.09 -18.34 -11.57
N ILE A 27 -9.14 -17.99 -10.70
CA ILE A 27 -8.99 -16.64 -10.16
C ILE A 27 -8.66 -15.62 -11.26
N ALA A 28 -7.79 -15.98 -12.20
CA ALA A 28 -7.47 -15.13 -13.34
C ALA A 28 -8.69 -14.89 -14.25
N GLY A 29 -9.52 -15.91 -14.46
CA GLY A 29 -10.79 -15.83 -15.19
C GLY A 29 -11.80 -14.88 -14.53
N MET A 30 -11.95 -14.96 -13.20
CA MET A 30 -12.82 -14.04 -12.44
C MET A 30 -12.39 -12.58 -12.58
N ASN A 31 -11.08 -12.33 -12.63
CA ASN A 31 -10.51 -10.99 -12.79
C ASN A 31 -10.34 -10.55 -14.26
N ARG A 32 -10.80 -11.35 -15.23
CA ARG A 32 -10.64 -11.12 -16.68
C ARG A 32 -9.17 -10.92 -17.11
N VAL A 33 -8.23 -11.53 -16.39
CA VAL A 33 -6.80 -11.47 -16.72
C VAL A 33 -6.42 -12.70 -17.53
N LYS A 34 -5.90 -12.49 -18.75
CA LYS A 34 -5.37 -13.58 -19.57
C LYS A 34 -4.04 -14.06 -18.99
N THR A 35 -3.91 -15.36 -18.74
CA THR A 35 -2.67 -16.00 -18.26
C THR A 35 -1.68 -16.18 -19.42
N ASP A 36 -1.29 -15.09 -20.07
CA ASP A 36 -0.34 -15.08 -21.18
C ASP A 36 1.11 -15.10 -20.70
N THR A 37 2.05 -15.41 -21.61
CA THR A 37 3.50 -15.36 -21.36
C THR A 37 3.98 -14.02 -20.82
N LYS A 38 3.36 -12.91 -21.26
CA LYS A 38 3.64 -11.55 -20.78
C LYS A 38 3.29 -11.37 -19.29
N PHE A 39 2.19 -11.97 -18.83
CA PHE A 39 1.78 -11.91 -17.43
C PHE A 39 2.77 -12.67 -16.54
N ILE A 40 3.20 -13.86 -16.99
CA ILE A 40 4.18 -14.67 -16.28
C ILE A 40 5.54 -13.96 -16.22
N LEU A 41 5.99 -13.36 -17.33
CA LEU A 41 7.23 -12.60 -17.35
C LEU A 41 7.17 -11.40 -16.40
N LYS A 42 6.07 -10.64 -16.43
CA LYS A 42 5.83 -9.52 -15.50
C LYS A 42 5.85 -9.97 -14.05
N ARG A 43 5.24 -11.13 -13.74
CA ARG A 43 5.24 -11.72 -12.41
C ARG A 43 6.64 -12.17 -11.97
N THR A 44 7.39 -12.86 -12.82
CA THR A 44 8.75 -13.32 -12.50
C THR A 44 9.68 -12.13 -12.24
N LEU A 45 9.57 -11.08 -13.06
CA LEU A 45 10.32 -9.84 -12.88
C LEU A 45 9.94 -9.12 -11.58
N TYR A 46 8.67 -9.19 -11.17
CA TYR A 46 8.20 -8.61 -9.89
C TYR A 46 8.69 -9.40 -8.67
N LEU A 47 8.70 -10.74 -8.71
CA LEU A 47 9.11 -11.59 -7.60
C LEU A 47 10.63 -11.57 -7.38
N TYR A 48 11.40 -11.70 -8.45
CA TYR A 48 12.87 -11.80 -8.41
C TYR A 48 13.54 -10.78 -9.33
N PRO A 49 13.37 -9.46 -9.08
CA PRO A 49 13.84 -8.41 -9.98
C PRO A 49 15.36 -8.42 -10.16
N GLY A 50 16.12 -8.62 -9.07
CA GLY A 50 17.59 -8.62 -9.11
C GLY A 50 18.17 -9.80 -9.90
N LEU A 51 17.64 -11.02 -9.71
CA LEU A 51 18.10 -12.20 -10.43
C LEU A 51 17.74 -12.11 -11.93
N ALA A 52 16.53 -11.66 -12.25
CA ALA A 52 16.12 -11.45 -13.64
C ALA A 52 17.02 -10.42 -14.36
N LEU A 53 17.36 -9.32 -13.68
CA LEU A 53 18.24 -8.28 -14.21
C LEU A 53 19.69 -8.79 -14.37
N ALA A 54 20.21 -9.55 -13.40
CA ALA A 54 21.54 -10.15 -13.50
C ALA A 54 21.67 -11.12 -14.69
N ILE A 55 20.66 -11.99 -14.90
CA ILE A 55 20.62 -12.88 -16.06
C ILE A 55 20.56 -12.08 -17.36
N PHE A 56 19.74 -11.03 -17.41
CA PHE A 56 19.64 -10.15 -18.58
C PHE A 56 20.99 -9.51 -18.92
N VAL A 57 21.69 -8.94 -17.93
CA VAL A 57 23.02 -8.33 -18.13
C VAL A 57 24.04 -9.35 -18.62
N LEU A 58 24.09 -10.53 -18.00
CA LEU A 58 25.02 -11.59 -18.37
C LEU A 58 24.78 -12.05 -19.82
N VAL A 59 23.52 -12.33 -20.18
CA VAL A 59 23.16 -12.73 -21.55
C VAL A 59 23.48 -11.60 -22.54
N PHE A 60 23.21 -10.35 -22.18
CA PHE A 60 23.54 -9.18 -22.99
C PHE A 60 25.05 -9.05 -23.22
N TRP A 61 25.89 -9.23 -22.19
CA TRP A 61 27.35 -9.21 -22.33
C TRP A 61 27.87 -10.32 -23.23
N LEU A 62 27.38 -11.55 -23.08
CA LEU A 62 27.80 -12.68 -23.91
C LEU A 62 27.40 -12.48 -25.39
N ILE A 63 26.16 -12.07 -25.63
CA ILE A 63 25.65 -11.84 -26.99
C ILE A 63 26.34 -10.63 -27.62
N GLY A 64 26.41 -9.50 -26.90
CA GLY A 64 27.04 -8.28 -27.36
C GLY A 64 28.52 -8.48 -27.65
N GLY A 65 29.24 -9.21 -26.79
CA GLY A 65 30.66 -9.54 -27.01
C GLY A 65 30.87 -10.42 -28.23
N TYR A 66 29.96 -11.38 -28.48
CA TYR A 66 30.01 -12.20 -29.68
C TYR A 66 29.72 -11.38 -30.96
N ILE A 67 28.73 -10.48 -30.94
CA ILE A 67 28.40 -9.59 -32.06
C ILE A 67 29.54 -8.62 -32.34
N LEU A 68 30.14 -8.04 -31.29
CA LEU A 68 31.27 -7.13 -31.41
C LEU A 68 32.47 -7.82 -32.06
N ARG A 69 32.78 -9.05 -31.63
CA ARG A 69 33.82 -9.89 -32.25
C ARG A 69 33.53 -10.17 -33.72
N LEU A 70 32.28 -10.44 -34.09
CA LEU A 70 31.89 -10.65 -35.48
C LEU A 70 32.08 -9.39 -36.34
N CYS A 71 31.75 -8.22 -35.80
CA CYS A 71 31.92 -6.96 -36.53
C CYS A 71 33.39 -6.55 -36.68
N GLU A 72 34.23 -6.80 -35.68
CA GLU A 72 35.66 -6.45 -35.73
C GLU A 72 36.55 -7.56 -36.30
N GLY A 73 36.08 -8.82 -36.39
CA GLY A 73 36.92 -9.97 -36.74
C GLY A 73 37.56 -9.93 -38.14
N ASN A 74 36.91 -9.28 -39.10
CA ASN A 74 37.36 -9.23 -40.50
C ASN A 74 38.18 -7.97 -40.86
N PHE A 75 37.97 -6.85 -40.16
CA PHE A 75 38.53 -5.54 -40.55
C PHE A 75 39.05 -4.70 -39.37
N GLY A 76 38.95 -5.22 -38.14
CA GLY A 76 39.31 -4.52 -36.90
C GLY A 76 40.67 -4.92 -36.34
N ASP A 77 40.97 -4.42 -35.13
CA ASP A 77 42.19 -4.70 -34.37
C ASP A 77 42.36 -6.20 -34.07
N GLU A 78 43.59 -6.73 -34.14
CA GLU A 78 43.88 -8.13 -33.82
C GLU A 78 43.49 -8.48 -32.38
N ASN A 79 43.57 -7.50 -31.46
CA ASN A 79 43.17 -7.68 -30.07
C ASN A 79 41.67 -8.02 -29.93
N LEU A 80 40.81 -7.50 -30.80
CA LEU A 80 39.35 -7.72 -30.77
C LEU A 80 38.91 -9.03 -31.44
N ARG A 81 39.84 -9.77 -32.07
CA ARG A 81 39.56 -11.13 -32.57
C ARG A 81 39.36 -12.15 -31.46
N SER A 82 39.92 -11.90 -30.26
CA SER A 82 39.72 -12.73 -29.08
C SER A 82 38.35 -12.43 -28.43
N TYR A 83 37.56 -13.47 -28.15
CA TYR A 83 36.26 -13.31 -27.50
C TYR A 83 36.37 -12.70 -26.09
N TYR A 84 37.44 -13.03 -25.36
CA TYR A 84 37.66 -12.51 -24.01
C TYR A 84 37.87 -10.99 -24.01
N ASN A 85 38.60 -10.47 -25.00
CA ASN A 85 38.84 -9.03 -25.14
C ASN A 85 37.58 -8.28 -25.59
N ALA A 86 36.77 -8.90 -26.47
CA ALA A 86 35.48 -8.34 -26.85
C ALA A 86 34.49 -8.29 -25.66
N LEU A 87 34.50 -9.33 -24.80
CA LEU A 87 33.69 -9.37 -23.58
C LEU A 87 34.17 -8.34 -22.54
N TRP A 88 35.49 -8.19 -22.37
CA TRP A 88 36.08 -7.13 -21.55
C TRP A 88 35.61 -5.75 -21.99
N LEU A 89 35.72 -5.44 -23.29
CA LEU A 89 35.28 -4.16 -23.83
C LEU A 89 33.78 -3.93 -23.60
N MET A 90 32.95 -4.95 -23.84
CA MET A 90 31.51 -4.87 -23.58
C MET A 90 31.17 -4.57 -22.13
N CYS A 91 31.84 -5.22 -21.17
CA CYS A 91 31.65 -4.93 -19.75
C CYS A 91 32.05 -3.49 -19.42
N VAL A 92 33.25 -3.06 -19.81
CA VAL A 92 33.80 -1.73 -19.53
C VAL A 92 32.94 -0.62 -20.14
N THR A 93 32.43 -0.81 -21.37
CA THR A 93 31.51 0.13 -22.02
C THR A 93 30.14 0.14 -21.35
N PHE A 94 29.59 -1.02 -20.97
CA PHE A 94 28.29 -1.12 -20.31
C PHE A 94 28.30 -0.45 -18.93
N LEU A 95 29.40 -0.60 -18.18
CA LEU A 95 29.62 0.06 -16.90
C LEU A 95 30.03 1.54 -17.05
N THR A 96 30.09 2.07 -18.27
CA THR A 96 30.49 3.45 -18.57
C THR A 96 31.87 3.85 -18.04
N ILE A 97 32.77 2.88 -17.85
CA ILE A 97 34.15 3.13 -17.37
C ILE A 97 35.02 3.64 -18.52
N GLY A 98 35.05 2.91 -19.63
CA GLY A 98 35.75 3.32 -20.85
C GLY A 98 37.26 3.56 -20.70
N TYR A 99 38.04 2.55 -20.30
CA TYR A 99 39.49 2.68 -20.14
C TYR A 99 40.24 3.14 -21.41
N GLY A 100 39.75 2.76 -22.58
CA GLY A 100 40.35 3.13 -23.88
C GLY A 100 41.57 2.32 -24.28
N ASP A 101 41.86 1.23 -23.57
CA ASP A 101 42.86 0.22 -23.89
C ASP A 101 42.53 -0.56 -25.17
N ILE A 102 41.25 -0.88 -25.35
CA ILE A 102 40.71 -1.56 -26.53
C ILE A 102 39.48 -0.77 -27.01
N TYR A 103 39.35 -0.54 -28.31
CA TYR A 103 38.22 0.22 -28.87
C TYR A 103 37.82 -0.28 -30.26
N PRO A 104 36.52 -0.24 -30.63
CA PRO A 104 36.07 -0.69 -31.94
C PRO A 104 36.49 0.29 -33.03
N ILE A 105 37.05 -0.24 -34.12
CA ILE A 105 37.49 0.57 -35.27
C ILE A 105 36.37 0.63 -36.32
N THR A 106 35.62 -0.46 -36.49
CA THR A 106 34.56 -0.53 -37.50
C THR A 106 33.34 0.30 -37.13
N VAL A 107 32.61 0.77 -38.15
CA VAL A 107 31.35 1.51 -37.96
C VAL A 107 30.32 0.66 -37.21
N CYS A 108 30.22 -0.64 -37.52
CA CYS A 108 29.35 -1.56 -36.78
C CYS A 108 29.74 -1.63 -35.30
N GLY A 109 31.02 -1.84 -34.98
CA GLY A 109 31.48 -1.97 -33.60
C GLY A 109 31.25 -0.69 -32.79
N ARG A 110 31.45 0.49 -33.40
CA ARG A 110 31.15 1.79 -32.78
C ARG A 110 29.67 1.98 -32.49
N LEU A 111 28.79 1.61 -33.42
CA LEU A 111 27.34 1.64 -33.18
C LEU A 111 26.94 0.74 -32.00
N MET A 112 27.50 -0.47 -31.95
CA MET A 112 27.26 -1.43 -30.86
C MET A 112 27.76 -0.89 -29.50
N ALA A 113 28.92 -0.22 -29.46
CA ALA A 113 29.42 0.40 -28.25
C ALA A 113 28.50 1.53 -27.75
N ILE A 114 27.99 2.38 -28.65
CA ILE A 114 27.03 3.43 -28.31
C ILE A 114 25.75 2.84 -27.73
N LEU A 115 25.16 1.84 -28.41
CA LEU A 115 23.95 1.16 -27.93
C LEU A 115 24.17 0.49 -26.57
N THR A 116 25.33 -0.13 -26.38
CA THR A 116 25.74 -0.75 -25.12
C THR A 116 25.82 0.26 -23.98
N GLY A 117 26.39 1.45 -24.22
CA GLY A 117 26.43 2.53 -23.24
C GLY A 117 25.04 3.01 -22.83
N VAL A 118 24.15 3.24 -23.80
CA VAL A 118 22.75 3.65 -23.53
C VAL A 118 22.02 2.61 -22.69
N ILE A 119 22.11 1.33 -23.08
CA ILE A 119 21.48 0.23 -22.32
C ILE A 119 22.09 0.11 -20.92
N GLY A 120 23.40 0.29 -20.78
CA GLY A 120 24.11 0.29 -19.50
C GLY A 120 23.54 1.31 -18.52
N VAL A 121 23.35 2.56 -18.96
CA VAL A 121 22.76 3.62 -18.15
C VAL A 121 21.30 3.29 -17.77
N CYS A 122 20.48 2.81 -18.71
CA CYS A 122 19.11 2.40 -18.43
C CYS A 122 19.03 1.29 -17.37
N VAL A 123 19.91 0.30 -17.45
CA VAL A 123 19.96 -0.81 -16.49
C VAL A 123 20.47 -0.33 -15.13
N ALA A 124 21.45 0.58 -15.09
CA ALA A 124 21.92 1.18 -13.84
C ALA A 124 20.78 1.91 -13.11
N SER A 125 19.95 2.69 -13.82
CA SER A 125 18.77 3.32 -13.23
C SER A 125 17.76 2.31 -12.68
N MET A 126 17.56 1.19 -13.39
CA MET A 126 16.68 0.11 -12.93
C MET A 126 17.21 -0.55 -11.65
N ILE A 127 18.52 -0.77 -11.55
CA ILE A 127 19.15 -1.33 -10.33
C ILE A 127 18.87 -0.43 -9.12
N VAL A 128 19.03 0.89 -9.27
CA VAL A 128 18.73 1.86 -8.20
C VAL A 128 17.28 1.78 -7.77
N ALA A 129 16.34 1.67 -8.71
CA ALA A 129 14.91 1.53 -8.39
C ALA A 129 14.61 0.22 -7.62
N VAL A 130 15.22 -0.89 -8.02
CA VAL A 130 15.06 -2.19 -7.34
C VAL A 130 15.63 -2.14 -5.93
N ILE A 131 16.82 -1.56 -5.75
CA ILE A 131 17.44 -1.39 -4.43
C ILE A 131 16.57 -0.50 -3.55
N SER A 132 16.06 0.62 -4.08
CA SER A 132 15.17 1.52 -3.34
C SER A 132 13.92 0.81 -2.81
N GLN A 133 13.27 -0.04 -3.63
CA GLN A 133 12.12 -0.85 -3.21
C GLN A 133 12.48 -1.95 -2.20
N LYS A 134 13.72 -2.43 -2.18
CA LYS A 134 14.16 -3.43 -1.20
C LYS A 134 14.58 -2.83 0.13
N ILE A 135 15.03 -1.57 0.12
CA ILE A 135 15.38 -0.82 1.33
C ILE A 135 14.15 -0.20 1.98
N SER A 136 13.07 0.06 1.23
CA SER A 136 11.83 0.57 1.81
C SER A 136 11.30 -0.40 2.86
N LEU A 137 11.14 0.10 4.09
CA LEU A 137 10.63 -0.69 5.21
C LEU A 137 9.23 -1.19 4.89
N SER A 138 8.94 -2.42 5.29
CA SER A 138 7.57 -2.92 5.28
C SER A 138 6.72 -2.11 6.27
N HIS A 139 5.42 -1.97 6.01
CA HIS A 139 4.50 -1.30 6.93
C HIS A 139 4.51 -1.87 8.35
N ALA A 140 4.83 -3.16 8.52
CA ALA A 140 5.00 -3.76 9.83
C ALA A 140 6.26 -3.25 10.54
N GLU A 141 7.38 -3.15 9.82
CA GLU A 141 8.66 -2.66 10.32
C GLU A 141 8.58 -1.16 10.64
N GLU A 142 7.91 -0.38 9.78
CA GLU A 142 7.66 1.04 9.99
C GLU A 142 6.88 1.30 11.28
N ARG A 143 5.84 0.49 11.56
CA ARG A 143 5.10 0.57 12.83
C ARG A 143 5.98 0.30 14.05
N VAL A 144 6.85 -0.71 13.98
CA VAL A 144 7.79 -1.01 15.05
C VAL A 144 8.80 0.13 15.22
N HIS A 145 9.35 0.65 14.12
CA HIS A 145 10.26 1.80 14.13
C HIS A 145 9.62 3.03 14.78
N ASN A 146 8.39 3.38 14.37
CA ASN A 146 7.67 4.52 14.91
C ASN A 146 7.33 4.33 16.40
N PHE A 147 6.99 3.11 16.82
CA PHE A 147 6.81 2.79 18.23
C PHE A 147 8.12 2.94 19.03
N MET A 148 9.23 2.42 18.52
CA MET A 148 10.56 2.56 19.14
C MET A 148 10.99 4.04 19.24
N ALA A 149 10.73 4.83 18.21
CA ALA A 149 10.99 6.27 18.22
C ALA A 149 10.17 6.96 19.32
N ARG A 150 8.85 6.72 19.37
CA ARG A 150 7.95 7.31 20.39
C ARG A 150 8.38 6.96 21.82
N THR A 151 8.69 5.69 22.08
CA THR A 151 9.14 5.24 23.40
C THR A 151 10.48 5.86 23.81
N LYS A 152 11.43 5.97 22.87
CA LYS A 152 12.71 6.65 23.09
C LYS A 152 12.52 8.14 23.40
N HIS A 153 11.70 8.85 22.63
CA HIS A 153 11.41 10.27 22.85
C HIS A 153 10.72 10.51 24.21
N ALA A 154 9.72 9.69 24.55
CA ALA A 154 9.04 9.79 25.85
C ALA A 154 10.01 9.58 27.03
N ARG A 155 10.97 8.64 26.89
CA ARG A 155 12.01 8.42 27.90
C ARG A 155 12.94 9.62 28.02
N SER A 156 13.43 10.17 26.90
CA SER A 156 14.29 11.36 26.90
C SER A 156 13.59 12.55 27.54
N LEU A 157 12.30 12.77 27.25
CA LEU A 157 11.52 13.86 27.84
C LEU A 157 11.46 13.75 29.37
N LYS A 158 11.19 12.55 29.90
CA LYS A 158 11.15 12.28 31.35
C LYS A 158 12.52 12.55 32.00
N ILE A 159 13.60 12.09 31.38
CA ILE A 159 14.97 12.29 31.89
C ILE A 159 15.32 13.78 31.91
N THR A 160 15.07 14.51 30.82
CA THR A 160 15.36 15.95 30.76
C THR A 160 14.47 16.75 31.72
N ALA A 161 13.20 16.38 31.88
CA ALA A 161 12.33 17.02 32.87
C ALA A 161 12.85 16.82 34.30
N ALA A 162 13.31 15.61 34.64
CA ALA A 162 13.94 15.35 35.94
C ALA A 162 15.21 16.19 36.14
N GLN A 163 16.00 16.39 35.07
CA GLN A 163 17.18 17.25 35.12
C GLN A 163 16.81 18.72 35.38
N VAL A 164 15.76 19.24 34.75
CA VAL A 164 15.26 20.60 35.02
C VAL A 164 14.84 20.75 36.49
N LEU A 165 14.09 19.78 37.03
CA LEU A 165 13.67 19.80 38.44
C LEU A 165 14.87 19.75 39.39
N LYS A 166 15.85 18.89 39.11
CA LYS A 166 17.10 18.78 39.85
C LYS A 166 17.83 20.11 39.90
N GLU A 167 18.07 20.75 38.76
CA GLU A 167 18.80 22.02 38.70
C GLU A 167 18.01 23.17 39.36
N CYS A 168 16.68 23.20 39.22
CA CYS A 168 15.83 24.14 39.95
C CYS A 168 15.98 24.00 41.48
N TRP A 169 15.97 22.77 41.99
CA TRP A 169 16.12 22.52 43.42
C TRP A 169 17.51 22.92 43.95
N PHE A 170 18.58 22.56 43.21
CA PHE A 170 19.94 22.98 43.58
C PHE A 170 20.09 24.51 43.58
N LEU A 171 19.52 25.20 42.59
CA LEU A 171 19.54 26.65 42.53
C LEU A 171 18.84 27.28 43.75
N TYR A 172 17.69 26.74 44.14
CA TYR A 172 16.97 27.19 45.35
C TYR A 172 17.82 26.98 46.62
N LYS A 173 18.44 25.80 46.78
CA LYS A 173 19.27 25.47 47.94
C LYS A 173 20.54 26.33 48.03
N ILE A 174 21.24 26.54 46.93
CA ILE A 174 22.52 27.28 46.92
C ILE A 174 22.30 28.78 47.13
N LYS A 175 21.16 29.33 46.70
CA LYS A 175 20.81 30.72 46.98
C LYS A 175 20.75 31.04 48.48
N SER A 176 20.51 30.03 49.33
CA SER A 176 20.58 30.15 50.78
C SER A 176 22.01 30.20 51.35
N MET A 177 23.04 29.86 50.57
CA MET A 177 24.42 29.66 51.05
C MET A 177 25.42 30.73 50.56
N ALA A 178 24.95 31.79 49.89
CA ALA A 178 25.74 32.97 49.47
C ALA A 178 26.97 32.72 48.55
N ASP A 179 27.03 31.57 47.86
CA ASP A 179 28.13 31.22 46.93
C ASP A 179 27.77 31.59 45.47
N GLN A 180 28.33 32.71 44.97
CA GLN A 180 28.01 33.30 43.65
C GLN A 180 28.41 32.41 42.46
N ASP A 181 29.58 31.79 42.48
CA ASP A 181 30.09 31.03 41.33
C ASP A 181 29.27 29.76 41.08
N ARG A 182 28.85 29.10 42.15
CA ARG A 182 27.98 27.91 42.07
C ARG A 182 26.58 28.26 41.57
N VAL A 183 26.05 29.43 41.94
CA VAL A 183 24.75 29.92 41.42
C VAL A 183 24.82 30.10 39.90
N ILE A 184 25.86 30.76 39.38
CA ILE A 184 26.03 30.98 37.94
C ILE A 184 26.14 29.64 37.19
N GLN A 185 26.90 28.67 37.73
CA GLN A 185 27.05 27.36 37.11
C GLN A 185 25.72 26.61 37.01
N HIS A 186 24.94 26.54 38.09
CA HIS A 186 23.64 25.87 38.10
C HIS A 186 22.59 26.61 37.27
N GLN A 187 22.64 27.95 37.20
CA GLN A 187 21.77 28.73 36.33
C GLN A 187 22.03 28.44 34.84
N ARG A 188 23.29 28.28 34.43
CA ARG A 188 23.65 27.86 33.05
C ARG A 188 23.20 26.43 32.75
N ARG A 189 23.33 25.50 33.70
CA ARG A 189 22.86 24.12 33.55
C ARG A 189 21.33 24.05 33.45
N LEU A 190 20.63 24.86 34.24
CA LEU A 190 19.18 24.98 34.20
C LEU A 190 18.71 25.56 32.86
N SER A 191 19.31 26.65 32.37
CA SER A 191 18.93 27.23 31.08
C SER A 191 19.18 26.27 29.91
N ALA A 192 20.28 25.52 29.94
CA ALA A 192 20.57 24.46 28.99
C ALA A 192 19.52 23.33 29.04
N ALA A 193 19.16 22.86 30.25
CA ALA A 193 18.14 21.81 30.43
C ALA A 193 16.74 22.26 29.99
N ILE A 194 16.38 23.52 30.21
CA ILE A 194 15.11 24.10 29.73
C ILE A 194 15.11 24.19 28.20
N CYS A 195 16.23 24.60 27.60
CA CYS A 195 16.37 24.67 26.14
C CYS A 195 16.20 23.28 25.50
N THR A 196 16.88 22.27 26.04
CA THR A 196 16.75 20.88 25.55
C THR A 196 15.34 20.33 25.74
N LEU A 197 14.69 20.61 26.87
CA LEU A 197 13.30 20.20 27.09
C LEU A 197 12.33 20.85 26.08
N ARG A 198 12.51 22.13 25.78
CA ARG A 198 11.70 22.85 24.77
C ARG A 198 11.91 22.26 23.38
N ARG A 199 13.16 21.96 23.02
CA ARG A 199 13.50 21.29 21.76
C ARG A 199 12.83 19.92 21.66
N LEU A 200 12.96 19.08 22.69
CA LEU A 200 12.34 17.74 22.72
C LEU A 200 10.81 17.81 22.61
N ARG A 201 10.16 18.78 23.28
CA ARG A 201 8.72 19.00 23.13
C ARG A 201 8.32 19.46 21.74
N LYS A 202 9.14 20.26 21.07
CA LYS A 202 8.88 20.68 19.68
C LYS A 202 9.01 19.50 18.74
N GLU A 203 10.08 18.71 18.86
CA GLU A 203 10.29 17.47 18.08
C GLU A 203 9.13 16.48 18.29
N GLN A 204 8.63 16.32 19.52
CA GLN A 204 7.48 15.46 19.80
C GLN A 204 6.21 15.89 19.04
N ARG A 205 5.94 17.19 18.92
CA ARG A 205 4.76 17.67 18.17
C ARG A 205 4.89 17.37 16.68
N VAL A 206 6.06 17.65 16.10
CA VAL A 206 6.34 17.37 14.69
C VAL A 206 6.18 15.88 14.40
N LEU A 207 6.75 15.00 15.24
CA LEU A 207 6.61 13.55 15.09
C LEU A 207 5.17 13.06 15.25
N GLN A 208 4.33 13.77 16.00
CA GLN A 208 2.92 13.43 16.18
C GLN A 208 2.08 13.89 14.98
N GLU A 209 2.43 15.02 14.35
CA GLU A 209 1.80 15.50 13.12
C GLU A 209 2.20 14.62 11.92
N GLU A 210 3.49 14.29 11.79
CA GLU A 210 4.04 13.52 10.67
C GLU A 210 3.58 12.04 10.70
N ASN A 211 3.51 11.44 11.89
CA ASN A 211 2.97 10.09 12.07
C ASN A 211 1.45 10.05 12.29
N GLY A 212 0.79 11.21 12.39
CA GLY A 212 -0.65 11.32 12.62
C GLY A 212 -1.44 10.80 11.44
N VAL A 213 -1.02 11.14 10.22
CA VAL A 213 -1.70 10.79 8.96
C VAL A 213 -1.37 9.36 8.47
N SER A 214 -0.69 8.56 9.29
CA SER A 214 -0.31 7.18 8.93
C SER A 214 -1.52 6.24 9.06
N LEU A 215 -1.51 5.14 8.29
CA LEU A 215 -2.44 4.00 8.19
C LEU A 215 -3.42 3.69 9.37
N ASP A 216 -3.05 4.04 10.59
CA ASP A 216 -3.93 4.03 11.77
C ASP A 216 -5.18 4.91 11.59
N ASP A 217 -5.06 6.07 10.94
CA ASP A 217 -6.20 6.91 10.62
C ASP A 217 -7.12 6.26 9.58
N VAL A 218 -6.57 5.56 8.58
CA VAL A 218 -7.36 4.79 7.61
C VAL A 218 -8.05 3.61 8.29
N ALA A 219 -7.36 2.91 9.19
CA ALA A 219 -7.95 1.82 9.97
C ALA A 219 -9.08 2.32 10.88
N LYS A 220 -8.89 3.46 11.55
CA LYS A 220 -9.93 4.12 12.35
C LYS A 220 -11.10 4.59 11.50
N ILE A 221 -10.85 5.17 10.32
CA ILE A 221 -11.92 5.55 9.38
C ILE A 221 -12.70 4.29 8.95
N SER A 222 -12.02 3.19 8.64
CA SER A 222 -12.68 1.93 8.29
C SER A 222 -13.50 1.35 9.45
N GLN A 223 -13.00 1.43 10.68
CA GLN A 223 -13.73 1.00 11.87
C GLN A 223 -14.95 1.89 12.11
N ASN A 224 -14.78 3.22 12.10
CA ASN A 224 -15.86 4.19 12.24
C ASN A 224 -16.94 4.00 11.16
N ALA A 225 -16.53 3.75 9.91
CA ALA A 225 -17.45 3.46 8.82
C ALA A 225 -18.24 2.17 9.07
N THR A 226 -17.58 1.11 9.56
CA THR A 226 -18.23 -0.16 9.88
C THR A 226 -19.23 0.00 11.03
N GLU A 227 -18.89 0.77 12.06
CA GLU A 227 -19.78 1.10 13.17
C GLU A 227 -20.99 1.93 12.70
N MET A 228 -20.76 2.91 11.82
CA MET A 228 -21.82 3.71 11.23
C MET A 228 -22.78 2.85 10.39
N VAL A 229 -22.27 1.96 9.55
CA VAL A 229 -23.07 1.01 8.78
C VAL A 229 -23.90 0.10 9.70
N ARG A 230 -23.31 -0.40 10.79
CA ARG A 230 -24.05 -1.14 11.83
C ARG A 230 -25.17 -0.31 12.44
N GLY A 231 -24.91 0.95 12.77
CA GLY A 231 -25.91 1.85 13.34
C GLY A 231 -27.07 2.15 12.37
N VAL A 232 -26.76 2.34 11.09
CA VAL A 232 -27.78 2.50 10.03
C VAL A 232 -28.60 1.22 9.88
N GLY A 233 -27.96 0.05 9.90
CA GLY A 233 -28.65 -1.25 9.85
C GLY A 233 -29.63 -1.44 11.00
N GLN A 234 -29.23 -1.10 12.23
CA GLN A 234 -30.12 -1.14 13.40
C GLN A 234 -31.31 -0.16 13.26
N SER A 235 -31.05 1.04 12.71
CA SER A 235 -32.10 2.02 12.46
C SER A 235 -33.09 1.54 11.39
N GLN A 236 -32.62 0.88 10.33
CA GLN A 236 -33.48 0.28 9.31
C GLN A 236 -34.33 -0.86 9.88
N GLN A 237 -33.76 -1.72 10.72
CA GLN A 237 -34.54 -2.78 11.39
C GLN A 237 -35.65 -2.17 12.24
N ARG A 238 -35.35 -1.15 13.05
CA ARG A 238 -36.35 -0.45 13.86
C ARG A 238 -37.43 0.23 13.01
N LEU A 239 -37.07 0.82 11.87
CA LEU A 239 -38.05 1.39 10.93
C LEU A 239 -38.95 0.30 10.35
N THR A 240 -38.39 -0.84 9.97
CA THR A 240 -39.14 -1.99 9.42
C THR A 240 -40.12 -2.54 10.44
N GLU A 241 -39.71 -2.71 11.69
CA GLU A 241 -40.60 -3.13 12.79
C GLU A 241 -41.76 -2.14 12.98
N ARG A 242 -41.49 -0.83 12.92
CA ARG A 242 -42.53 0.20 13.03
C ARG A 242 -43.49 0.16 11.84
N VAL A 243 -42.99 -0.07 10.63
CA VAL A 243 -43.83 -0.22 9.43
C VAL A 243 -44.73 -1.44 9.56
N ASN A 244 -44.18 -2.60 9.92
CA ASN A 244 -44.96 -3.82 10.13
C ASN A 244 -46.03 -3.63 11.22
N ALA A 245 -45.70 -2.93 12.31
CA ALA A 245 -46.67 -2.61 13.35
C ALA A 245 -47.79 -1.66 12.84
N MET A 246 -47.46 -0.73 11.95
CA MET A 246 -48.47 0.13 11.30
C MET A 246 -49.34 -0.68 10.34
N GLU A 247 -48.78 -1.58 9.53
CA GLU A 247 -49.54 -2.48 8.65
C GLU A 247 -50.53 -3.33 9.45
N LEU A 248 -50.10 -3.91 10.58
CA LEU A 248 -50.97 -4.70 11.45
C LEU A 248 -52.11 -3.86 12.04
N ARG A 249 -51.84 -2.60 12.42
CA ARG A 249 -52.89 -1.67 12.89
C ARG A 249 -53.86 -1.29 11.77
N LEU A 250 -53.37 -1.09 10.54
CA LEU A 250 -54.23 -0.83 9.38
C LEU A 250 -55.13 -2.02 9.09
N GLU A 251 -54.61 -3.25 9.20
CA GLU A 251 -55.41 -4.47 9.00
C GLU A 251 -56.49 -4.62 10.08
N GLN A 252 -56.19 -4.28 11.33
CA GLN A 252 -57.17 -4.24 12.41
C GLN A 252 -58.27 -3.21 12.16
N ILE A 253 -57.91 -2.02 11.67
CA ILE A 253 -58.89 -0.98 11.29
C ILE A 253 -59.76 -1.47 10.14
N HIS A 254 -59.16 -2.10 9.12
CA HIS A 254 -59.90 -2.66 7.98
C HIS A 254 -60.93 -3.70 8.43
N LYS A 255 -60.53 -4.67 9.26
CA LYS A 255 -61.46 -5.65 9.86
C LYS A 255 -62.56 -5.00 10.70
N GLY A 256 -62.24 -3.95 11.45
CA GLY A 256 -63.23 -3.19 12.20
C GLY A 256 -64.27 -2.51 11.31
N ILE A 257 -63.85 -1.97 10.17
CA ILE A 257 -64.75 -1.37 9.17
C ILE A 257 -65.63 -2.43 8.51
N ASP A 258 -65.10 -3.61 8.18
CA ASP A 258 -65.88 -4.71 7.60
C ASP A 258 -66.99 -5.17 8.57
N VAL A 259 -66.66 -5.34 9.85
CA VAL A 259 -67.64 -5.70 10.89
C VAL A 259 -68.71 -4.62 11.04
N LEU A 260 -68.33 -3.33 11.04
CA LEU A 260 -69.31 -2.23 11.07
C LEU A 260 -70.22 -2.27 9.85
N THR A 261 -69.68 -2.58 8.67
CA THR A 261 -70.45 -2.70 7.42
C THR A 261 -71.44 -3.86 7.49
N GLU A 262 -71.02 -5.04 7.98
CA GLU A 262 -71.93 -6.18 8.21
C GLU A 262 -73.04 -5.84 9.21
N LEU A 263 -72.73 -5.15 10.31
CA LEU A 263 -73.72 -4.73 11.29
C LEU A 263 -74.74 -3.74 10.71
N ILE A 264 -74.31 -2.85 9.82
CA ILE A 264 -75.21 -1.93 9.10
C ILE A 264 -76.12 -2.70 8.15
N ILE A 265 -75.59 -3.67 7.39
CA ILE A 265 -76.39 -4.52 6.50
C ILE A 265 -77.43 -5.30 7.30
N LYS A 266 -77.01 -5.95 8.39
CA LYS A 266 -77.89 -6.72 9.27
C LYS A 266 -78.98 -5.86 9.91
N ARG A 267 -78.64 -4.63 10.31
CA ARG A 267 -79.62 -3.66 10.83
C ARG A 267 -80.65 -3.25 9.78
N ASN A 268 -80.22 -3.09 8.52
CA ASN A 268 -81.12 -2.76 7.41
C ASN A 268 -82.05 -3.93 7.07
N GLU A 269 -81.57 -5.18 7.15
CA GLU A 269 -82.39 -6.38 7.00
C GLU A 269 -83.43 -6.54 8.12
N THR A 270 -83.06 -6.26 9.37
CA THR A 270 -84.03 -6.25 10.48
C THR A 270 -85.08 -5.16 10.32
N ALA A 271 -84.71 -3.95 9.86
CA ALA A 271 -85.66 -2.88 9.58
C ALA A 271 -86.61 -3.22 8.40
N SER A 272 -86.11 -3.95 7.40
CA SER A 272 -86.92 -4.47 6.28
C SER A 272 -87.87 -5.61 6.71
N ASN A 273 -87.49 -6.41 7.71
CA ASN A 273 -88.35 -7.45 8.27
C ASN A 273 -89.40 -6.88 9.23
N GLU A 274 -89.08 -5.84 10.01
CA GLU A 274 -90.06 -5.12 10.85
C GLU A 274 -91.16 -4.46 10.00
N THR A 275 -90.79 -3.81 8.89
CA THR A 275 -91.77 -3.26 7.92
C THR A 275 -92.59 -4.35 7.22
N LYS A 276 -92.05 -5.56 7.01
CA LYS A 276 -92.81 -6.71 6.51
C LYS A 276 -93.78 -7.29 7.54
N ILE A 277 -93.49 -7.19 8.83
CA ILE A 277 -94.36 -7.65 9.91
C ILE A 277 -95.51 -6.64 10.11
N GLU A 278 -95.23 -5.33 10.08
CA GLU A 278 -96.28 -4.29 10.11
C GLU A 278 -97.29 -4.47 8.95
N ASN A 279 -96.81 -4.70 7.72
CA ASN A 279 -97.68 -4.97 6.57
C ASN A 279 -98.46 -6.30 6.65
N LYS A 280 -98.09 -7.22 7.55
CA LYS A 280 -98.81 -8.49 7.75
C LYS A 280 -99.87 -8.41 8.85
N THR A 281 -99.72 -7.49 9.80
CA THR A 281 -100.73 -7.21 10.83
C THR A 281 -101.88 -6.32 10.33
N GLU A 282 -101.75 -5.68 9.18
CA GLU A 282 -102.82 -4.88 8.58
C GLU A 282 -103.87 -5.70 7.79
N TYR A 283 -103.72 -7.04 7.73
CA TYR A 283 -104.63 -7.96 7.03
C TYR A 283 -105.19 -9.09 7.92
N VAL A 284 -105.49 -8.79 9.19
CA VAL A 284 -106.37 -9.63 10.04
C VAL A 284 -107.33 -8.74 10.81
#